data_AF-A0A0K8QBZ8-F1
#
_entry.id   AF-A0A0K8QBZ8-F1
#
_cell.length_a   1.000
_cell.length_b   1.000
_cell.length_c   1.000
_cell.angle_alpha   90.00
_cell.angle_beta   90.00
_cell.angle_gamma   90.00
#
_symmetry.space_group_name_H-M   'P 1'
#
loop_
_entity.id
_entity.type
_entity.pdbx_description
1 polymer ?
#
loop_
_entity_poly.entity_id
_entity_poly.type
_entity_poly.pdbx_seq_one_letter_code
_entity_poly.pdbx_strand_id
1 'polypeptide(L)'
;MIGLGAVALAIVVGAVLGSLAATSSKAVNEIVMRLMDILMAFPGIALAAVLLAAFGNSVPTIIVAIAIIYTPQLARVVRANVLSQYGEDYVRAERVMGAGRAYILLKHIVRNTAAPVLVFATVMVADAIILEASLSFLGAGVQDPAPSWGNVISYGRNLVLSGGWWATTFAGLTILLTVLALNILAEGLTDAMVNPKLRKAPVVKDDDGAAAAFAGAAVAGAAVDTEIATSVAQSSVVEQHELDGVRAANGDPLSEEDYAASVLNDPRLAAENPHALLDKELELLASIEAKRTDRLPQVPADARNVLEVKNLSIRFPGRFGETAIVDNVSFTVREGETMGLVGESGCGKSITSLAIMGLLPKTAEITGSIVFDGKELLDSGSKHSNSKAYQGLRGEQIAMVYQDALSSLNPSMKIKEQMTQLTRRGGRKTPAELLEMVKLDPVRTLASYPHELSGGQRQRVLIAMALSRSPKIVVADEPTTALDVTVQKQVVELLNELREQLGFAMVFVSHDLALVASLAHRITVMYAGQVVESAQASELLQNPRHEYTRGLLGAVLSIEADAVRLHQIPGTVPSPRDFAPGDRFAARSLRPDADPNQQLVLAVVEPAGGGADRDHYWASHLKEDAK
;
A
#
# COMPACT_ATOMS: atom_id res chain seq x y z
N MET A 1 13.46 -32.99 -26.76
CA MET A 1 12.12 -33.63 -26.92
C MET A 1 11.71 -34.38 -25.67
N ILE A 2 12.50 -35.33 -25.17
CA ILE A 2 12.16 -36.13 -23.98
C ILE A 2 11.89 -35.25 -22.75
N GLY A 3 12.81 -34.34 -22.40
CA GLY A 3 12.63 -33.43 -21.27
C GLY A 3 11.36 -32.57 -21.35
N LEU A 4 11.12 -31.92 -22.51
CA LEU A 4 9.91 -31.13 -22.75
C LEU A 4 8.64 -31.99 -22.69
N GLY A 5 8.64 -33.17 -23.31
CA GLY A 5 7.49 -34.08 -23.32
C GLY A 5 7.15 -34.63 -21.94
N ALA A 6 8.19 -34.99 -21.15
CA ALA A 6 8.01 -35.51 -19.81
C ALA A 6 7.44 -34.46 -18.86
N VAL A 7 7.98 -33.24 -18.90
CA VAL A 7 7.47 -32.13 -18.10
C VAL A 7 6.06 -31.72 -18.54
N ALA A 8 5.79 -31.64 -19.84
CA ALA A 8 4.44 -31.33 -20.33
C ALA A 8 3.39 -32.34 -19.82
N LEU A 9 3.72 -33.64 -19.87
CA LEU A 9 2.85 -34.68 -19.32
C LEU A 9 2.70 -34.54 -17.79
N ALA A 10 3.79 -34.29 -17.07
CA ALA A 10 3.78 -34.08 -15.63
C ALA A 10 2.98 -32.84 -15.21
N ILE A 11 2.96 -31.76 -16.01
CA ILE A 11 2.13 -30.58 -15.76
C ILE A 11 0.66 -30.97 -15.84
N VAL A 12 0.25 -31.72 -16.88
CA VAL A 12 -1.15 -32.11 -17.05
C VAL A 12 -1.61 -32.97 -15.87
N VAL A 13 -0.85 -34.02 -15.53
CA VAL A 13 -1.20 -34.93 -14.43
C VAL A 13 -1.11 -34.23 -13.07
N GLY A 14 -0.02 -33.49 -12.85
CA GLY A 14 0.20 -32.73 -11.61
C GLY A 14 -0.84 -31.63 -11.39
N ALA A 15 -1.28 -30.95 -12.46
CA ALA A 15 -2.31 -29.93 -12.35
C ALA A 15 -3.66 -30.52 -11.94
N VAL A 16 -4.03 -31.68 -12.49
CA VAL A 16 -5.25 -32.40 -12.12
C VAL A 16 -5.18 -32.87 -10.67
N LEU A 17 -4.11 -33.56 -10.27
CA LEU A 17 -3.95 -34.09 -8.92
C LEU A 17 -3.82 -32.98 -7.86
N GLY A 18 -3.05 -31.93 -8.15
CA GLY A 18 -2.85 -30.79 -7.25
C GLY A 18 -4.12 -29.97 -7.05
N SER A 19 -4.87 -29.71 -8.14
CA SER A 19 -6.16 -29.00 -8.05
C SER A 19 -7.22 -29.83 -7.34
N LEU A 20 -7.26 -31.14 -7.59
CA LEU A 20 -8.13 -32.07 -6.89
C LEU A 20 -7.83 -32.09 -5.39
N ALA A 21 -6.57 -32.21 -5.00
CA ALA A 21 -6.15 -32.20 -3.60
C ALA A 21 -6.50 -30.87 -2.90
N ALA A 22 -6.30 -29.73 -3.59
CA ALA A 22 -6.58 -28.41 -3.02
C ALA A 22 -8.08 -28.13 -2.81
N THR A 23 -8.97 -28.71 -3.63
CA THR A 23 -10.41 -28.38 -3.64
C THR A 23 -11.32 -29.48 -3.10
N SER A 24 -10.77 -30.64 -2.74
CA SER A 24 -11.52 -31.78 -2.21
C SER A 24 -11.57 -31.82 -0.69
N SER A 25 -12.29 -32.81 -0.14
CA SER A 25 -12.35 -33.03 1.30
C SER A 25 -10.98 -33.37 1.89
N LYS A 26 -10.81 -33.12 3.20
CA LYS A 26 -9.55 -33.39 3.92
C LYS A 26 -9.04 -34.82 3.70
N ALA A 27 -9.94 -35.81 3.67
CA ALA A 27 -9.58 -37.20 3.41
C ALA A 27 -8.99 -37.42 2.00
N VAL A 28 -9.60 -36.86 0.96
CA VAL A 28 -9.11 -36.98 -0.42
C VAL A 28 -7.77 -36.27 -0.57
N ASN A 29 -7.63 -35.08 0.01
CA ASN A 29 -6.36 -34.35 0.03
C ASN A 29 -5.24 -35.18 0.66
N GLU A 30 -5.47 -35.74 1.86
CA GLU A 30 -4.47 -36.58 2.54
C GLU A 30 -4.08 -37.79 1.70
N ILE A 31 -5.05 -38.51 1.13
CA ILE A 31 -4.77 -39.70 0.31
C ILE A 31 -3.91 -39.34 -0.91
N VAL A 32 -4.30 -38.30 -1.66
CA VAL A 32 -3.58 -37.87 -2.86
C VAL A 32 -2.15 -37.44 -2.50
N MET A 33 -2.00 -36.64 -1.44
CA MET A 33 -0.67 -36.18 -1.03
C MET A 33 0.21 -37.30 -0.48
N ARG A 34 -0.36 -38.25 0.28
CA ARG A 34 0.36 -39.42 0.79
C ARG A 34 0.92 -40.28 -0.35
N LEU A 35 0.14 -40.47 -1.42
CA LEU A 35 0.60 -41.19 -2.61
C LEU A 35 1.75 -40.46 -3.31
N MET A 36 1.67 -39.13 -3.42
CA MET A 36 2.78 -38.32 -3.96
C MET A 36 4.04 -38.39 -3.08
N ASP A 37 3.88 -38.42 -1.76
CA ASP A 37 4.99 -38.54 -0.81
C ASP A 37 5.66 -39.92 -0.87
N ILE A 38 4.89 -40.98 -1.02
CA ILE A 38 5.41 -42.34 -1.26
C ILE A 38 6.23 -42.37 -2.55
N LEU A 39 5.74 -41.75 -3.63
CA LEU A 39 6.45 -41.74 -4.90
C LEU A 39 7.78 -40.95 -4.80
N MET A 40 7.81 -39.85 -4.05
CA MET A 40 9.03 -39.08 -3.79
C MET A 40 10.05 -39.80 -2.88
N ALA A 41 9.62 -40.78 -2.09
CA ALA A 41 10.53 -41.53 -1.23
C ALA A 41 11.49 -42.44 -2.02
N PHE A 42 11.16 -42.74 -3.28
CA PHE A 42 12.02 -43.52 -4.16
C PHE A 42 13.07 -42.62 -4.84
N PRO A 43 14.36 -43.04 -4.89
CA PRO A 43 15.37 -42.34 -5.66
C PRO A 43 14.96 -42.27 -7.14
N GLY A 44 14.85 -41.06 -7.70
CA GLY A 44 14.29 -40.83 -9.04
C GLY A 44 14.97 -41.65 -10.15
N ILE A 45 16.31 -41.73 -10.14
CA ILE A 45 17.08 -42.52 -11.12
C ILE A 45 16.75 -44.02 -11.00
N ALA A 46 16.66 -44.55 -9.78
CA ALA A 46 16.37 -45.97 -9.54
C ALA A 46 14.93 -46.30 -9.98
N LEU A 47 13.97 -45.45 -9.64
CA LEU A 47 12.58 -45.62 -10.06
C LEU A 47 12.46 -45.57 -11.60
N ALA A 48 13.14 -44.61 -12.25
CA ALA A 48 13.17 -44.53 -13.71
C ALA A 48 13.74 -45.82 -14.33
N ALA A 49 14.88 -46.30 -13.83
CA ALA A 49 15.53 -47.50 -14.34
C ALA A 49 14.64 -48.74 -14.20
N VAL A 50 13.93 -48.89 -13.07
CA VAL A 50 12.98 -50.00 -12.87
C VAL A 50 11.80 -49.91 -13.84
N LEU A 51 11.23 -48.73 -14.03
CA LEU A 51 10.13 -48.52 -14.99
C LEU A 51 10.57 -48.83 -16.43
N LEU A 52 11.77 -48.42 -16.81
CA LEU A 52 12.34 -48.68 -18.13
C LEU A 52 12.68 -50.16 -18.34
N ALA A 53 13.21 -50.83 -17.33
CA ALA A 53 13.44 -52.27 -17.36
C ALA A 53 12.12 -53.06 -17.51
N ALA A 54 11.03 -52.59 -16.91
CA ALA A 54 9.73 -53.26 -16.96
C ALA A 54 8.94 -52.98 -18.26
N PHE A 55 8.96 -51.75 -18.76
CA PHE A 55 8.11 -51.29 -19.87
C PHE A 55 8.89 -51.01 -21.17
N GLY A 56 10.20 -51.23 -21.17
CA GLY A 56 11.10 -51.04 -22.30
C GLY A 56 11.65 -49.62 -22.44
N ASN A 57 12.63 -49.45 -23.33
CA ASN A 57 13.42 -48.22 -23.48
C ASN A 57 12.98 -47.36 -24.68
N SER A 58 11.69 -47.40 -25.03
CA SER A 58 11.16 -46.58 -26.12
C SER A 58 11.06 -45.10 -25.71
N VAL A 59 11.20 -44.16 -26.65
CA VAL A 59 11.09 -42.71 -26.37
C VAL A 59 9.79 -42.35 -25.62
N PRO A 60 8.60 -42.87 -26.01
CA PRO A 60 7.38 -42.66 -25.22
C PRO A 60 7.45 -43.23 -23.80
N THR A 61 8.03 -44.43 -23.62
CA THR A 61 8.18 -45.04 -22.29
C THR A 61 9.09 -44.19 -21.39
N ILE A 62 10.17 -43.64 -21.93
CA ILE A 62 11.09 -42.74 -21.22
C ILE A 62 10.38 -41.44 -20.81
N ILE A 63 9.59 -40.85 -21.71
CA ILE A 63 8.78 -39.67 -21.40
C ILE A 63 7.83 -39.95 -20.22
N VAL A 64 7.12 -41.08 -20.24
CA VAL A 64 6.19 -41.46 -19.17
C VAL A 64 6.92 -41.75 -17.85
N ALA A 65 8.02 -42.50 -17.88
CA ALA A 65 8.80 -42.83 -16.69
C ALA A 65 9.34 -41.56 -16.00
N ILE A 66 9.88 -40.61 -16.78
CA ILE A 66 10.36 -39.33 -16.25
C ILE A 66 9.18 -38.45 -15.77
N ALA A 67 8.05 -38.44 -16.48
CA ALA A 67 6.87 -37.69 -16.06
C ALA A 67 6.31 -38.18 -14.71
N ILE A 68 6.31 -39.49 -14.45
CA ILE A 68 5.88 -40.07 -13.16
C ILE A 68 6.73 -39.53 -12.02
N ILE A 69 8.05 -39.43 -12.20
CA ILE A 69 8.99 -38.92 -11.18
C ILE A 69 8.73 -37.45 -10.86
N TYR A 70 8.40 -36.66 -11.87
CA TYR A 70 8.20 -35.22 -11.74
C TYR A 70 6.78 -34.80 -11.33
N THR A 71 5.79 -35.69 -11.53
CA THR A 71 4.39 -35.44 -11.20
C THR A 71 4.18 -35.01 -9.73
N PRO A 72 4.81 -35.63 -8.71
CA PRO A 72 4.71 -35.20 -7.32
C PRO A 72 5.15 -33.75 -7.05
N GLN A 73 6.26 -33.29 -7.63
CA GLN A 73 6.72 -31.90 -7.40
C GLN A 73 5.71 -30.92 -7.98
N LEU A 74 5.25 -31.16 -9.22
CA LEU A 74 4.26 -30.31 -9.88
C LEU A 74 2.90 -30.33 -9.16
N ALA A 75 2.45 -31.50 -8.72
CA ALA A 75 1.21 -31.62 -7.96
C ALA A 75 1.24 -30.81 -6.66
N ARG A 76 2.37 -30.79 -5.94
CA ARG A 76 2.54 -29.97 -4.74
C ARG A 76 2.52 -28.48 -5.04
N VAL A 77 3.28 -28.03 -6.06
CA VAL A 77 3.35 -26.61 -6.44
C VAL A 77 1.98 -26.12 -6.90
N VAL A 78 1.29 -26.88 -7.75
CA VAL A 78 -0.08 -26.54 -8.18
C VAL A 78 -1.01 -26.51 -6.98
N ARG A 79 -0.98 -27.50 -6.09
CA ARG A 79 -1.81 -27.53 -4.88
C ARG A 79 -1.62 -26.29 -4.02
N ALA A 80 -0.38 -25.91 -3.74
CA ALA A 80 -0.09 -24.74 -2.91
C ALA A 80 -0.65 -23.44 -3.51
N ASN A 81 -0.43 -23.23 -4.82
CA ASN A 81 -0.93 -22.06 -5.54
C ASN A 81 -2.46 -22.06 -5.71
N VAL A 82 -3.07 -23.23 -5.94
CA VAL A 82 -4.53 -23.33 -6.02
C VAL A 82 -5.14 -23.08 -4.65
N LEU A 83 -4.57 -23.62 -3.57
CA LEU A 83 -5.09 -23.44 -2.21
C LEU A 83 -5.04 -21.98 -1.76
N SER A 84 -3.95 -21.27 -2.06
CA SER A 84 -3.84 -19.84 -1.74
C SER A 84 -4.93 -19.03 -2.45
N GLN A 85 -5.18 -19.32 -3.73
CA GLN A 85 -6.22 -18.67 -4.53
C GLN A 85 -7.64 -19.11 -4.14
N TYR A 86 -7.85 -20.36 -3.69
CA TYR A 86 -9.16 -20.90 -3.35
C TYR A 86 -9.77 -20.31 -2.06
N GLY A 87 -8.92 -19.71 -1.21
CA GLY A 87 -9.30 -19.05 0.04
C GLY A 87 -9.81 -17.62 -0.12
N GLU A 88 -9.54 -17.00 -1.27
CA GLU A 88 -9.82 -15.60 -1.57
C GLU A 88 -11.32 -15.30 -1.71
N ASP A 89 -11.68 -14.05 -1.44
CA ASP A 89 -13.08 -13.61 -1.38
C ASP A 89 -13.79 -13.69 -2.74
N TYR A 90 -13.08 -13.57 -3.86
CA TYR A 90 -13.66 -13.75 -5.19
C TYR A 90 -14.16 -15.19 -5.43
N VAL A 91 -13.45 -16.19 -4.92
CA VAL A 91 -13.87 -17.59 -5.02
C VAL A 91 -15.09 -17.85 -4.15
N ARG A 92 -15.15 -17.22 -2.97
CA ARG A 92 -16.31 -17.30 -2.07
C ARG A 92 -17.54 -16.66 -2.72
N ALA A 93 -17.38 -15.51 -3.36
CA ALA A 93 -18.45 -14.83 -4.10
C ALA A 93 -19.02 -15.71 -5.23
N GLU A 94 -18.16 -16.31 -6.06
CA GLU A 94 -18.58 -17.22 -7.15
C GLU A 94 -19.33 -18.47 -6.66
N ARG A 95 -18.91 -19.05 -5.52
CA ARG A 95 -19.61 -20.20 -4.93
C ARG A 95 -21.01 -19.84 -4.45
N VAL A 96 -21.19 -18.64 -3.88
CA VAL A 96 -22.51 -18.15 -3.45
C VAL A 96 -23.43 -17.93 -4.66
N MET A 97 -22.87 -17.55 -5.81
CA MET A 97 -23.61 -17.44 -7.08
C MET A 97 -23.90 -18.81 -7.76
N GLY A 98 -23.53 -19.93 -7.12
CA GLY A 98 -23.83 -21.28 -7.62
C GLY A 98 -22.85 -21.81 -8.66
N ALA A 99 -21.69 -21.17 -8.86
CA ALA A 99 -20.69 -21.65 -9.81
C ALA A 99 -20.08 -23.01 -9.39
N GLY A 100 -19.97 -23.93 -10.35
CA GLY A 100 -19.37 -25.25 -10.13
C GLY A 100 -17.85 -25.19 -9.90
N ARG A 101 -17.31 -26.13 -9.12
CA ARG A 101 -15.88 -26.18 -8.75
C ARG A 101 -14.94 -26.19 -9.96
N ALA A 102 -15.28 -26.97 -10.99
CA ALA A 102 -14.48 -27.07 -12.22
C ALA A 102 -14.46 -25.76 -13.01
N TYR A 103 -15.58 -25.03 -13.04
CA TYR A 103 -15.67 -23.73 -13.70
C TYR A 103 -14.82 -22.68 -12.98
N ILE A 104 -14.90 -22.63 -11.65
CA ILE A 104 -14.07 -21.74 -10.81
C ILE A 104 -12.57 -22.01 -11.05
N LEU A 105 -12.18 -23.28 -11.03
CA LEU A 105 -10.79 -23.68 -11.25
C LEU A 105 -10.30 -23.25 -12.64
N LEU A 106 -11.00 -23.66 -13.70
CA LEU A 106 -10.55 -23.43 -15.08
C LEU A 106 -10.58 -21.96 -15.49
N LYS A 107 -11.61 -21.21 -15.06
CA LYS A 107 -11.80 -19.83 -15.53
C LYS A 107 -11.09 -18.80 -14.69
N HIS A 108 -11.02 -19.00 -13.36
CA HIS A 108 -10.53 -17.97 -12.44
C HIS A 108 -9.16 -18.33 -11.86
N ILE A 109 -8.98 -19.56 -11.37
CA ILE A 109 -7.79 -19.91 -10.60
C ILE A 109 -6.60 -20.23 -11.51
N VAL A 110 -6.80 -21.03 -12.56
CA VAL A 110 -5.72 -21.46 -13.46
C VAL A 110 -4.94 -20.26 -14.03
N ARG A 111 -5.61 -19.15 -14.37
CA ARG A 111 -4.96 -17.97 -14.94
C ARG A 111 -3.99 -17.30 -13.97
N ASN A 112 -4.32 -17.29 -12.68
CA ASN A 112 -3.50 -16.67 -11.65
C ASN A 112 -2.39 -17.62 -11.17
N THR A 113 -2.60 -18.94 -11.25
CA THR A 113 -1.61 -19.93 -10.82
C THR A 113 -0.69 -20.40 -11.95
N ALA A 114 -1.00 -20.10 -13.22
CA ALA A 114 -0.22 -20.57 -14.37
C ALA A 114 1.21 -20.05 -14.37
N ALA A 115 1.43 -18.79 -13.96
CA ALA A 115 2.73 -18.15 -13.96
C ALA A 115 3.78 -18.87 -13.10
N PRO A 116 3.58 -19.03 -11.77
CA PRO A 116 4.55 -19.73 -10.93
C PRO A 116 4.72 -21.20 -11.33
N VAL A 117 3.66 -21.86 -11.80
CA VAL A 117 3.72 -23.26 -12.26
C VAL A 117 4.56 -23.39 -13.53
N LEU A 118 4.43 -22.45 -14.47
CA LEU A 118 5.17 -22.47 -15.73
C LEU A 118 6.66 -22.19 -15.52
N VAL A 119 6.99 -21.21 -14.67
CA VAL A 119 8.38 -20.93 -14.26
C VAL A 119 9.02 -22.17 -13.65
N PHE A 120 8.34 -22.80 -12.69
CA PHE A 120 8.84 -24.01 -12.04
C PHE A 120 9.01 -25.16 -13.03
N ALA A 121 8.05 -25.33 -13.94
CA ALA A 121 8.14 -26.34 -14.99
C ALA A 121 9.34 -26.11 -15.93
N THR A 122 9.71 -24.87 -16.25
CA THR A 122 10.89 -24.57 -17.08
C THR A 122 12.17 -25.10 -16.44
N VAL A 123 12.35 -24.90 -15.14
CA VAL A 123 13.51 -25.44 -14.39
C VAL A 123 13.50 -26.98 -14.44
N MET A 124 12.33 -27.60 -14.27
CA MET A 124 12.21 -29.06 -14.34
C MET A 124 12.55 -29.64 -15.72
N VAL A 125 12.40 -28.87 -16.82
CA VAL A 125 12.84 -29.34 -18.14
C VAL A 125 14.35 -29.55 -18.16
N ALA A 126 15.10 -28.66 -17.51
CA ALA A 126 16.54 -28.78 -17.40
C ALA A 126 16.94 -30.02 -16.59
N ASP A 127 16.29 -30.25 -15.45
CA ASP A 127 16.50 -31.44 -14.62
C ASP A 127 16.15 -32.73 -15.40
N ALA A 128 15.07 -32.72 -16.17
CA ALA A 128 14.64 -33.87 -16.97
C ALA A 128 15.65 -34.23 -18.08
N ILE A 129 16.32 -33.23 -18.66
CA ILE A 129 17.41 -33.44 -19.64
C ILE A 129 18.61 -34.11 -18.96
N ILE A 130 18.99 -33.65 -17.77
CA ILE A 130 20.09 -34.25 -16.99
C ILE A 130 19.76 -35.69 -16.59
N LEU A 131 18.52 -35.93 -16.13
CA LEU A 131 18.05 -37.25 -15.74
C LEU A 131 18.07 -38.23 -16.92
N GLU A 132 17.56 -37.82 -18.08
CA GLU A 132 17.61 -38.64 -19.30
C GLU A 132 19.06 -38.95 -19.72
N ALA A 133 19.94 -37.95 -19.74
CA ALA A 133 21.34 -38.15 -20.08
C ALA A 133 22.04 -39.12 -19.11
N SER A 134 21.71 -39.05 -17.82
CA SER A 134 22.22 -39.95 -16.79
C SER A 134 21.73 -41.38 -16.97
N LEU A 135 20.45 -41.58 -17.32
CA LEU A 135 19.89 -42.90 -17.61
C LEU A 135 20.50 -43.51 -18.87
N SER A 136 20.69 -42.71 -19.91
CA SER A 136 21.35 -43.12 -21.16
C SER A 136 22.82 -43.48 -20.92
N PHE A 137 23.54 -42.73 -20.07
CA PHE A 137 24.90 -43.07 -19.64
C PHE A 137 24.98 -44.42 -18.90
N LEU A 138 23.97 -44.72 -18.07
CA LEU A 138 23.85 -46.00 -17.34
C LEU A 138 23.33 -47.15 -18.21
N GLY A 139 23.01 -46.91 -19.48
CA GLY A 139 22.50 -47.92 -20.41
C GLY A 139 21.00 -48.24 -20.24
N ALA A 140 20.29 -47.54 -19.36
CA ALA A 140 18.85 -47.69 -19.16
C ALA A 140 18.01 -46.71 -19.99
N GLY A 141 18.63 -45.66 -20.55
CA GLY A 141 17.96 -44.62 -21.32
C GLY A 141 17.77 -44.95 -22.80
N VAL A 142 17.81 -43.93 -23.65
CA VAL A 142 17.61 -44.04 -25.11
C VAL A 142 18.65 -44.97 -25.71
N GLN A 143 18.25 -45.87 -26.61
CA GLN A 143 19.16 -46.82 -27.26
C GLN A 143 19.34 -46.48 -28.75
N ASP A 144 20.41 -47.01 -29.35
CA ASP A 144 20.63 -46.91 -30.80
C ASP A 144 19.43 -47.44 -31.60
N PRO A 145 19.07 -46.83 -32.75
CA PRO A 145 19.78 -45.76 -33.46
C PRO A 145 19.36 -44.33 -33.05
N ALA A 146 18.61 -44.15 -31.95
CA ALA A 146 18.09 -42.83 -31.58
C ALA A 146 19.20 -41.94 -30.97
N PRO A 147 19.44 -40.73 -31.53
CA PRO A 147 20.51 -39.86 -31.05
C PRO A 147 20.13 -39.20 -29.71
N SER A 148 21.00 -39.32 -28.71
CA SER A 148 20.91 -38.61 -27.42
C SER A 148 22.29 -38.17 -26.95
N TRP A 149 22.36 -37.06 -26.20
CA TRP A 149 23.62 -36.60 -25.61
C TRP A 149 24.17 -37.60 -24.57
N GLY A 150 23.29 -38.30 -23.85
CA GLY A 150 23.70 -39.37 -22.93
C GLY A 150 24.35 -40.55 -23.65
N ASN A 151 23.90 -40.92 -24.86
CA ASN A 151 24.53 -41.96 -25.66
C ASN A 151 25.92 -41.54 -26.13
N VAL A 152 26.10 -40.28 -26.55
CA VAL A 152 27.42 -39.74 -26.91
C VAL A 152 28.39 -39.85 -25.73
N ILE A 153 27.94 -39.54 -24.50
CA ILE A 153 28.76 -39.68 -23.30
C ILE A 153 29.05 -41.16 -22.99
N SER A 154 28.04 -42.04 -23.12
CA SER A 154 28.17 -43.49 -22.90
C SER A 154 29.20 -44.13 -23.84
N TYR A 155 29.13 -43.81 -25.14
CA TYR A 155 30.09 -44.29 -26.15
C TYR A 155 31.49 -43.69 -25.94
N GLY A 156 31.55 -42.40 -25.61
CA GLY A 156 32.80 -41.70 -25.32
C GLY A 156 33.57 -42.26 -24.12
N ARG A 157 32.90 -42.98 -23.21
CA ARG A 157 33.53 -43.58 -22.01
C ARG A 157 34.75 -44.45 -22.35
N ASN A 158 34.65 -45.29 -23.38
CA ASN A 158 35.76 -46.16 -23.78
C ASN A 158 36.92 -45.37 -24.39
N LEU A 159 36.62 -44.27 -25.09
CA LEU A 159 37.61 -43.41 -25.73
C LEU A 159 38.34 -42.51 -24.71
N VAL A 160 37.65 -42.10 -23.64
CA VAL A 160 38.24 -41.39 -22.51
C VAL A 160 39.29 -42.26 -21.81
N LEU A 161 38.99 -43.55 -21.60
CA LEU A 161 39.93 -44.51 -21.00
C LEU A 161 41.19 -44.71 -21.85
N SER A 162 41.13 -44.45 -23.17
CA SER A 162 42.28 -44.47 -24.08
C SER A 162 42.91 -43.09 -24.33
N GLY A 163 42.63 -42.08 -23.50
CA GLY A 163 43.23 -40.74 -23.58
C GLY A 163 42.46 -39.70 -24.42
N GLY A 164 41.33 -40.07 -25.03
CA GLY A 164 40.46 -39.18 -25.80
C GLY A 164 39.45 -38.44 -24.94
N TRP A 165 39.92 -37.59 -24.03
CA TRP A 165 39.07 -36.83 -23.08
C TRP A 165 37.99 -35.98 -23.76
N TRP A 166 38.26 -35.48 -24.96
CA TRP A 166 37.37 -34.60 -25.73
C TRP A 166 36.01 -35.22 -26.08
N ALA A 167 35.93 -36.55 -26.18
CA ALA A 167 34.74 -37.27 -26.67
C ALA A 167 33.51 -37.10 -25.77
N THR A 168 33.70 -37.03 -24.44
CA THR A 168 32.61 -36.81 -23.48
C THR A 168 32.49 -35.35 -23.06
N THR A 169 33.58 -34.58 -23.09
CA THR A 169 33.62 -33.18 -22.63
C THR A 169 32.68 -32.28 -23.43
N PHE A 170 32.66 -32.37 -24.77
CA PHE A 170 31.80 -31.51 -25.58
C PHE A 170 30.31 -31.82 -25.39
N ALA A 171 29.95 -33.09 -25.24
CA ALA A 171 28.57 -33.50 -24.95
C ALA A 171 28.13 -33.05 -23.54
N GLY A 172 29.03 -33.11 -22.55
CA GLY A 172 28.78 -32.54 -21.22
C GLY A 172 28.59 -31.02 -21.25
N LEU A 173 29.42 -30.31 -22.02
CA LEU A 173 29.34 -28.85 -22.17
C LEU A 173 28.05 -28.41 -22.86
N THR A 174 27.58 -29.13 -23.89
CA THR A 174 26.30 -28.80 -24.55
C THR A 174 25.11 -29.02 -23.64
N ILE A 175 25.11 -30.08 -22.81
CA ILE A 175 24.09 -30.26 -21.77
C ILE A 175 24.14 -29.09 -20.77
N LEU A 176 25.34 -28.74 -20.27
CA LEU A 176 25.52 -27.65 -19.31
C LEU A 176 24.98 -26.32 -19.85
N LEU A 177 25.35 -25.94 -21.08
CA LEU A 177 24.89 -24.71 -21.72
C LEU A 177 23.37 -24.71 -21.93
N THR A 178 22.80 -25.86 -22.30
CA THR A 178 21.34 -25.99 -22.48
C THR A 178 20.60 -25.82 -21.16
N VAL A 179 21.08 -26.44 -20.09
CA VAL A 179 20.54 -26.32 -18.73
C VAL A 179 20.63 -24.87 -18.24
N LEU A 180 21.79 -24.24 -18.40
CA LEU A 180 22.00 -22.84 -18.02
C LEU A 180 21.03 -21.91 -18.77
N ALA A 181 20.89 -22.09 -20.08
CA ALA A 181 19.97 -21.30 -20.89
C ALA A 181 18.50 -21.44 -20.45
N LEU A 182 18.08 -22.66 -20.08
CA LEU A 182 16.71 -22.89 -19.57
C LEU A 182 16.49 -22.28 -18.19
N ASN A 183 17.47 -22.33 -17.30
CA ASN A 183 17.37 -21.70 -15.98
C ASN A 183 17.30 -20.18 -16.08
N ILE A 184 18.16 -19.56 -16.91
CA ILE A 184 18.10 -18.12 -17.19
C ILE A 184 16.74 -17.74 -17.81
N LEU A 185 16.21 -18.59 -18.70
CA LEU A 185 14.89 -18.38 -19.28
C LEU A 185 13.78 -18.43 -18.22
N ALA A 186 13.88 -19.32 -17.23
CA ALA A 186 12.94 -19.39 -16.11
C ALA A 186 12.98 -18.13 -15.22
N GLU A 187 14.18 -17.61 -14.94
CA GLU A 187 14.36 -16.33 -14.23
C GLU A 187 13.75 -15.17 -15.02
N GLY A 188 14.04 -15.08 -16.32
CA GLY A 188 13.48 -14.05 -17.20
C GLY A 188 11.95 -14.13 -17.35
N LEU A 189 11.36 -15.34 -17.33
CA LEU A 189 9.91 -15.54 -17.27
C LEU A 189 9.34 -15.04 -15.96
N THR A 190 10.03 -15.26 -14.84
CA THR A 190 9.62 -14.77 -13.52
C THR A 190 9.56 -13.25 -13.52
N ASP A 191 10.60 -12.57 -14.00
CA ASP A 191 10.67 -11.10 -14.05
C ASP A 191 9.60 -10.50 -14.99
N ALA A 192 9.38 -11.11 -16.16
CA ALA A 192 8.40 -10.64 -17.12
C ALA A 192 6.95 -10.81 -16.66
N MET A 193 6.67 -11.84 -15.85
CA MET A 193 5.31 -12.14 -15.37
C MET A 193 4.98 -11.41 -14.05
N VAL A 194 5.99 -11.07 -13.24
CA VAL A 194 5.83 -10.31 -11.98
C VAL A 194 5.83 -8.79 -12.23
N ASN A 195 6.42 -8.30 -13.32
CA ASN A 195 6.52 -6.87 -13.62
C ASN A 195 6.10 -6.53 -15.07
N PRO A 196 4.89 -6.00 -15.32
CA PRO A 196 4.54 -5.53 -16.65
C PRO A 196 5.34 -4.26 -16.95
N LYS A 197 6.24 -4.35 -17.95
CA LYS A 197 7.03 -3.22 -18.46
C LYS A 197 6.14 -1.99 -18.66
N LEU A 198 6.45 -0.92 -17.92
CA LEU A 198 6.02 0.44 -18.24
C LEU A 198 6.43 0.72 -19.69
N ARG A 199 5.44 0.94 -20.56
CA ARG A 199 5.67 1.35 -21.93
C ARG A 199 6.36 2.71 -21.87
N LYS A 200 7.64 2.78 -22.25
CA LYS A 200 8.32 4.08 -22.43
C LYS A 200 7.46 4.92 -23.35
N ALA A 201 7.12 6.13 -22.89
CA ALA A 201 6.45 7.13 -23.72
C ALA A 201 7.25 7.36 -25.01
N PRO A 202 6.59 7.71 -26.13
CA PRO A 202 7.30 7.97 -27.38
C PRO A 202 8.27 9.14 -27.16
N VAL A 203 9.50 8.95 -27.63
CA VAL A 203 10.51 10.00 -27.72
C VAL A 203 9.98 11.04 -28.71
N VAL A 204 9.58 12.20 -28.18
CA VAL A 204 9.33 13.40 -28.99
C VAL A 204 10.70 13.89 -29.44
N LYS A 205 10.84 14.06 -30.76
CA LYS A 205 12.02 14.62 -31.41
C LYS A 205 12.29 16.03 -30.90
N ASP A 206 13.58 16.29 -30.71
CA ASP A 206 14.17 17.55 -30.26
C ASP A 206 13.64 18.75 -31.05
N ASP A 207 13.01 19.69 -30.34
CA ASP A 207 13.10 21.12 -30.64
C ASP A 207 13.89 21.74 -29.48
N ASP A 208 15.18 21.88 -29.72
CA ASP A 208 16.14 22.57 -28.86
C ASP A 208 15.72 24.03 -28.68
N GLY A 209 15.42 24.43 -27.43
CA GLY A 209 15.22 25.83 -27.08
C GLY A 209 14.50 26.11 -25.76
N ALA A 210 13.67 25.19 -25.25
CA ALA A 210 12.87 25.45 -24.03
C ALA A 210 13.23 24.57 -22.81
N ALA A 211 13.95 23.45 -23.01
CA ALA A 211 14.34 22.54 -21.94
C ALA A 211 15.61 22.96 -21.16
N ALA A 212 16.36 23.96 -21.66
CA ALA A 212 17.54 24.51 -20.98
C ALA A 212 17.19 25.51 -19.86
N ALA A 213 15.92 25.91 -19.70
CA ALA A 213 15.49 26.85 -18.66
C ALA A 213 14.99 26.18 -17.37
N PHE A 214 14.66 24.88 -17.38
CA PHE A 214 14.09 24.19 -16.20
C PHE A 214 15.06 23.26 -15.46
N ALA A 215 16.23 22.96 -16.02
CA ALA A 215 17.31 22.25 -15.33
C ALA A 215 18.30 23.19 -14.59
N GLY A 216 18.22 24.51 -14.85
CA GLY A 216 19.11 25.52 -14.25
C GLY A 216 18.65 26.09 -12.91
N ALA A 217 17.42 25.82 -12.45
CA ALA A 217 16.88 26.38 -11.21
C ALA A 217 16.86 25.38 -10.02
N ALA A 218 17.13 24.09 -10.26
CA ALA A 218 17.12 23.04 -9.23
C ALA A 218 18.52 22.49 -8.89
N VAL A 219 19.59 23.03 -9.49
CA VAL A 219 20.99 22.59 -9.29
C VAL A 219 21.90 23.73 -8.79
N ALA A 220 21.36 24.92 -8.53
CA ALA A 220 22.13 26.08 -8.05
C ALA A 220 22.09 26.30 -6.52
N GLY A 221 21.97 25.22 -5.73
CA GLY A 221 22.02 25.31 -4.27
C GLY A 221 22.80 24.20 -3.56
N ALA A 222 23.34 23.21 -4.29
CA ALA A 222 23.99 22.03 -3.71
C ALA A 222 25.35 21.75 -4.35
N ALA A 223 26.18 22.79 -4.49
CA ALA A 223 27.56 22.65 -4.93
C ALA A 223 28.44 23.77 -4.36
N VAL A 224 28.64 23.75 -3.04
CA VAL A 224 29.89 24.20 -2.41
C VAL A 224 30.19 23.20 -1.29
N ASP A 225 31.42 22.71 -1.25
CA ASP A 225 32.07 21.85 -0.24
C ASP A 225 31.81 20.34 -0.29
N THR A 226 32.30 19.72 -1.37
CA THR A 226 32.75 18.32 -1.36
C THR A 226 34.27 18.28 -1.25
N GLU A 227 34.80 18.61 -0.08
CA GLU A 227 36.15 18.24 0.38
C GLU A 227 36.09 18.23 1.92
N ILE A 228 35.77 17.08 2.52
CA ILE A 228 36.06 16.58 3.89
C ILE A 228 35.09 15.41 4.12
N ALA A 229 35.38 14.24 3.53
CA ALA A 229 34.69 13.00 3.89
C ALA A 229 35.56 11.78 3.56
N THR A 230 36.84 11.82 3.95
CA THR A 230 37.70 10.63 3.98
C THR A 230 38.70 10.74 5.14
N SER A 231 38.23 10.39 6.32
CA SER A 231 38.92 10.00 7.58
C SER A 231 37.93 10.38 8.67
N VAL A 232 37.38 9.47 9.47
CA VAL A 232 38.06 8.79 10.57
C VAL A 232 37.31 7.50 10.84
N ALA A 233 37.91 6.37 10.47
CA ALA A 233 37.70 5.11 11.15
C ALA A 233 38.93 4.91 12.05
N GLN A 234 38.69 4.54 13.32
CA GLN A 234 39.64 4.20 14.39
C GLN A 234 40.03 5.32 15.38
N SER A 235 39.58 5.15 16.63
CA SER A 235 40.29 5.33 17.93
C SER A 235 39.23 5.66 19.01
N SER A 236 38.83 4.71 19.85
CA SER A 236 39.39 4.32 21.16
C SER A 236 39.12 5.31 22.30
N VAL A 237 38.29 4.88 23.26
CA VAL A 237 38.31 5.05 24.73
C VAL A 237 39.12 6.23 25.32
N VAL A 238 38.47 7.11 26.11
CA VAL A 238 38.86 7.75 27.41
C VAL A 238 37.69 8.72 27.78
N GLU A 239 36.93 8.51 28.86
CA GLU A 239 37.08 8.97 30.27
C GLU A 239 36.74 10.46 30.54
N GLN A 240 36.09 10.69 31.68
CA GLN A 240 35.43 11.93 32.12
C GLN A 240 36.41 13.05 32.49
N HIS A 241 36.20 14.29 32.01
CA HIS A 241 36.07 15.52 32.83
C HIS A 241 35.88 16.80 31.98
N GLU A 242 35.03 17.68 32.50
CA GLU A 242 34.96 19.16 32.39
C GLU A 242 34.63 19.89 31.06
N LEU A 243 33.49 20.59 31.14
CA LEU A 243 33.03 21.84 30.52
C LEU A 243 34.06 22.64 29.69
N ASP A 244 33.85 22.70 28.37
CA ASP A 244 33.97 23.92 27.55
C ASP A 244 33.37 23.70 26.14
N GLY A 245 32.81 24.76 25.55
CA GLY A 245 31.97 24.75 24.34
C GLY A 245 32.59 24.11 23.10
N VAL A 246 31.75 23.42 22.32
CA VAL A 246 32.11 22.69 21.09
C VAL A 246 32.70 23.64 20.03
N ARG A 247 33.91 23.33 19.56
CA ARG A 247 34.63 24.01 18.46
C ARG A 247 34.95 23.01 17.35
N ALA A 248 35.11 23.49 16.11
CA ALA A 248 35.54 22.65 14.98
C ALA A 248 36.97 22.10 15.20
N ALA A 249 37.35 21.03 14.48
CA ALA A 249 38.68 20.40 14.59
C ALA A 249 39.87 21.35 14.34
N ASN A 250 39.62 22.50 13.71
CA ASN A 250 40.60 23.56 13.42
C ASN A 250 40.57 24.74 14.41
N GLY A 251 39.69 24.74 15.42
CA GLY A 251 39.64 25.76 16.47
C GLY A 251 38.75 26.98 16.19
N ASP A 252 38.11 27.06 15.02
CA ASP A 252 37.16 28.13 14.66
C ASP A 252 35.75 27.89 15.24
N PRO A 253 34.94 28.97 15.44
CA PRO A 253 33.52 28.85 15.79
C PRO A 253 32.73 28.19 14.66
N LEU A 254 31.83 27.25 14.99
CA LEU A 254 30.93 26.63 14.02
C LEU A 254 29.90 27.65 13.49
N SER A 255 29.48 27.51 12.23
CA SER A 255 28.33 28.24 11.69
C SER A 255 27.05 27.81 12.44
N GLU A 256 26.01 28.66 12.50
CA GLU A 256 24.76 28.32 13.21
C GLU A 256 24.10 27.04 12.64
N GLU A 257 24.24 26.78 11.34
CA GLU A 257 23.71 25.61 10.65
C GLU A 257 24.51 24.33 10.99
N ASP A 258 25.84 24.40 11.02
CA ASP A 258 26.71 23.26 11.37
C ASP A 258 26.70 22.95 12.87
N TYR A 259 26.53 23.98 13.72
CA TYR A 259 26.29 23.81 15.14
C TYR A 259 24.93 23.15 15.40
N ALA A 260 23.89 23.53 14.65
CA ALA A 260 22.57 22.89 14.76
C ALA A 260 22.60 21.41 14.36
N ALA A 261 23.28 21.06 13.27
CA ALA A 261 23.43 19.68 12.80
C ALA A 261 24.28 18.79 13.73
N SER A 262 25.34 19.34 14.32
CA SER A 262 26.19 18.59 15.27
C SER A 262 25.52 18.36 16.63
N VAL A 263 24.69 19.30 17.08
CA VAL A 263 23.91 19.18 18.32
C VAL A 263 22.71 18.23 18.18
N LEU A 264 22.12 18.12 16.99
CA LEU A 264 21.02 17.17 16.69
C LEU A 264 21.46 15.69 16.81
N ASN A 265 22.76 15.42 16.72
CA ASN A 265 23.34 14.08 16.84
C ASN A 265 23.96 13.80 18.23
N ASP A 266 23.74 14.65 19.23
CA ASP A 266 24.24 14.41 20.59
C ASP A 266 23.22 13.61 21.44
N PRO A 267 23.44 12.30 21.69
CA PRO A 267 22.53 11.46 22.46
C PRO A 267 22.40 11.86 23.94
N ARG A 268 23.27 12.74 24.47
CA ARG A 268 23.20 13.21 25.86
C ARG A 268 22.11 14.26 26.08
N LEU A 269 21.92 15.19 25.13
CA LEU A 269 20.85 16.20 25.19
C LEU A 269 19.46 15.56 25.02
N ALA A 270 19.35 14.51 24.21
CA ALA A 270 18.14 13.71 24.05
C ALA A 270 17.70 12.97 25.33
N ALA A 271 18.63 12.71 26.25
CA ALA A 271 18.35 12.09 27.53
C ALA A 271 17.92 13.11 28.61
N GLU A 272 18.32 14.37 28.49
CA GLU A 272 18.07 15.40 29.51
C GLU A 272 16.76 16.19 29.31
N ASN A 273 16.29 16.42 28.08
CA ASN A 273 14.97 17.02 27.84
C ASN A 273 14.38 16.75 26.43
N PRO A 274 13.52 15.72 26.25
CA PRO A 274 12.96 15.37 24.93
C PRO A 274 12.05 16.46 24.32
N HIS A 275 11.53 17.41 25.12
CA HIS A 275 10.75 18.54 24.59
C HIS A 275 11.65 19.58 23.90
N ALA A 276 12.84 19.84 24.43
CA ALA A 276 13.74 20.84 23.86
C ALA A 276 14.18 20.48 22.43
N LEU A 277 14.35 19.18 22.14
CA LEU A 277 14.62 18.70 20.78
C LEU A 277 13.42 18.86 19.86
N LEU A 278 12.22 18.45 20.31
CA LEU A 278 11.00 18.63 19.53
C LEU A 278 10.73 20.10 19.22
N ASP A 279 10.92 20.99 20.20
CA ASP A 279 10.71 22.43 20.03
C ASP A 279 11.65 22.98 18.95
N LYS A 280 12.92 22.57 18.95
CA LYS A 280 13.90 22.96 17.93
C LYS A 280 13.57 22.41 16.54
N GLU A 281 13.09 21.16 16.45
CA GLU A 281 12.62 20.57 15.19
C GLU A 281 11.40 21.31 14.63
N LEU A 282 10.46 21.70 15.50
CA LEU A 282 9.28 22.47 15.13
C LEU A 282 9.62 23.90 14.72
N GLU A 283 10.59 24.55 15.39
CA GLU A 283 11.11 25.86 14.97
C GLU A 283 11.77 25.80 13.59
N LEU A 284 12.56 24.75 13.33
CA LEU A 284 13.14 24.49 12.01
C LEU A 284 12.03 24.30 10.96
N LEU A 285 11.03 23.46 11.25
CA LEU A 285 9.88 23.25 10.37
C LEU A 285 9.16 24.57 10.09
N ALA A 286 8.91 25.40 11.11
CA ALA A 286 8.27 26.70 10.95
C ALA A 286 9.09 27.63 10.04
N SER A 287 10.42 27.64 10.18
CA SER A 287 11.31 28.45 9.36
C SER A 287 11.33 28.01 7.88
N ILE A 288 11.22 26.71 7.62
CA ILE A 288 11.14 26.13 6.27
C ILE A 288 9.77 26.44 5.67
N GLU A 289 8.70 26.22 6.44
CA GLU A 289 7.33 26.46 6.01
C GLU A 289 7.08 27.94 5.68
N ALA A 290 7.67 28.86 6.44
CA ALA A 290 7.58 30.29 6.15
C ALA A 290 8.21 30.69 4.81
N LYS A 291 9.17 29.90 4.29
CA LYS A 291 9.82 30.13 3.00
C LYS A 291 9.13 29.40 1.84
N ARG A 292 8.21 28.47 2.12
CA ARG A 292 7.52 27.67 1.10
C ARG A 292 6.49 28.50 0.34
N THR A 293 6.43 28.27 -0.97
CA THR A 293 5.49 28.94 -1.90
C THR A 293 4.65 27.96 -2.70
N ASP A 294 4.83 26.66 -2.47
CA ASP A 294 4.16 25.54 -3.13
C ASP A 294 2.87 25.08 -2.42
N ARG A 295 2.46 25.80 -1.36
CA ARG A 295 1.20 25.52 -0.65
C ARG A 295 -0.01 25.94 -1.47
N LEU A 296 -1.11 25.22 -1.26
CA LEU A 296 -2.38 25.56 -1.90
C LEU A 296 -2.84 26.95 -1.46
N PRO A 297 -3.30 27.80 -2.39
CA PRO A 297 -3.76 29.13 -2.07
C PRO A 297 -4.98 29.06 -1.14
N GLN A 298 -5.08 30.02 -0.22
CA GLN A 298 -6.21 30.07 0.69
C GLN A 298 -7.53 30.27 -0.07
N VAL A 299 -8.56 29.53 0.36
CA VAL A 299 -9.92 29.74 -0.15
C VAL A 299 -10.44 31.06 0.44
N PRO A 300 -11.09 31.92 -0.36
CA PRO A 300 -11.65 33.19 0.13
C PRO A 300 -12.51 32.98 1.39
N ALA A 301 -12.35 33.86 2.38
CA ALA A 301 -13.05 33.75 3.67
C ALA A 301 -14.59 33.87 3.53
N ASP A 302 -15.06 34.51 2.47
CA ASP A 302 -16.47 34.68 2.10
C ASP A 302 -17.00 33.55 1.20
N ALA A 303 -16.17 32.56 0.86
CA ALA A 303 -16.61 31.41 0.07
C ALA A 303 -17.73 30.65 0.79
N ARG A 304 -18.68 30.14 0.00
CA ARG A 304 -19.86 29.44 0.50
C ARG A 304 -19.46 28.17 1.25
N ASN A 305 -20.03 27.96 2.44
CA ASN A 305 -19.91 26.70 3.17
C ASN A 305 -20.71 25.60 2.44
N VAL A 306 -20.01 24.54 2.00
CA VAL A 306 -20.63 23.37 1.37
C VAL A 306 -21.04 22.36 2.45
N LEU A 307 -20.24 22.19 3.49
CA LEU A 307 -20.52 21.31 4.62
C LEU A 307 -20.25 22.05 5.93
N GLU A 308 -21.19 21.98 6.86
CA GLU A 308 -21.02 22.42 8.25
C GLU A 308 -21.39 21.29 9.19
N VAL A 309 -20.47 20.90 10.06
CA VAL A 309 -20.68 19.94 11.14
C VAL A 309 -20.61 20.72 12.45
N LYS A 310 -21.66 20.64 13.27
CA LYS A 310 -21.76 21.40 14.53
C LYS A 310 -22.12 20.47 15.67
N ASN A 311 -21.26 20.46 16.69
CA ASN A 311 -21.45 19.74 17.96
C ASN A 311 -21.82 18.27 17.75
N LEU A 312 -21.23 17.64 16.72
CA LEU A 312 -21.52 16.27 16.32
C LEU A 312 -21.05 15.31 17.40
N SER A 313 -21.98 14.53 17.93
CA SER A 313 -21.67 13.46 18.90
C SER A 313 -22.31 12.14 18.46
N ILE A 314 -21.56 11.05 18.58
CA ILE A 314 -21.96 9.72 18.11
C ILE A 314 -21.70 8.69 19.20
N ARG A 315 -22.73 7.94 19.59
CA ARG A 315 -22.70 6.91 20.63
C ARG A 315 -23.11 5.56 20.06
N PHE A 316 -22.70 4.48 20.72
CA PHE A 316 -23.17 3.12 20.41
C PHE A 316 -23.63 2.42 21.71
N PRO A 317 -24.88 2.67 22.16
CA PRO A 317 -25.38 2.18 23.44
C PRO A 317 -25.20 0.68 23.65
N GLY A 318 -25.42 -0.13 22.60
CA GLY A 318 -25.29 -1.58 22.67
C GLY A 318 -23.85 -2.13 22.79
N ARG A 319 -22.82 -1.30 22.57
CA ARG A 319 -21.40 -1.74 22.56
C ARG A 319 -20.53 -1.01 23.57
N PHE A 320 -20.73 0.29 23.72
CA PHE A 320 -19.92 1.18 24.55
C PHE A 320 -20.76 1.96 25.58
N GLY A 321 -22.03 1.59 25.78
CA GLY A 321 -22.92 2.30 26.69
C GLY A 321 -23.14 3.75 26.28
N GLU A 322 -23.18 4.65 27.25
CA GLU A 322 -23.42 6.08 27.03
C GLU A 322 -22.20 6.86 26.52
N THR A 323 -21.03 6.22 26.41
CA THR A 323 -19.82 6.92 25.99
C THR A 323 -19.87 7.34 24.52
N ALA A 324 -19.64 8.63 24.29
CA ALA A 324 -19.56 9.21 22.96
C ALA A 324 -18.22 8.89 22.30
N ILE A 325 -18.26 8.13 21.20
CA ILE A 325 -17.08 7.80 20.39
C ILE A 325 -16.56 9.02 19.64
N VAL A 326 -17.49 9.83 19.15
CA VAL A 326 -17.25 11.17 18.62
C VAL A 326 -17.98 12.13 19.54
N ASP A 327 -17.32 13.19 19.98
CA ASP A 327 -17.77 14.04 21.07
C ASP A 327 -17.58 15.52 20.72
N ASN A 328 -18.70 16.20 20.54
CA ASN A 328 -18.80 17.63 20.23
C ASN A 328 -17.90 18.11 19.07
N VAL A 329 -17.77 17.30 18.01
CA VAL A 329 -16.93 17.65 16.86
C VAL A 329 -17.60 18.72 16.00
N SER A 330 -16.86 19.79 15.71
CA SER A 330 -17.32 20.90 14.87
C SER A 330 -16.27 21.30 13.83
N PHE A 331 -16.68 21.47 12.58
CA PHE A 331 -15.85 22.00 11.50
C PHE A 331 -16.70 22.42 10.30
N THR A 332 -16.11 23.20 9.40
CA THR A 332 -16.73 23.64 8.15
C THR A 332 -15.83 23.35 6.97
N VAL A 333 -16.42 23.17 5.79
CA VAL A 333 -15.71 23.01 4.52
C VAL A 333 -16.36 23.93 3.49
N ARG A 334 -15.57 24.86 2.95
CA ARG A 334 -15.96 25.82 1.92
C ARG A 334 -15.86 25.22 0.52
N GLU A 335 -16.49 25.87 -0.44
CA GLU A 335 -16.41 25.48 -1.86
C GLU A 335 -14.96 25.49 -2.36
N GLY A 336 -14.54 24.41 -3.05
CA GLY A 336 -13.16 24.22 -3.49
C GLY A 336 -12.14 23.92 -2.38
N GLU A 337 -12.53 24.00 -1.11
CA GLU A 337 -11.63 23.76 0.02
C GLU A 337 -11.36 22.26 0.21
N THR A 338 -10.11 21.93 0.52
CA THR A 338 -9.76 20.62 1.10
C THR A 338 -9.50 20.77 2.58
N MET A 339 -10.38 20.18 3.39
CA MET A 339 -10.18 20.03 4.83
C MET A 339 -9.60 18.65 5.12
N GLY A 340 -8.44 18.61 5.78
CA GLY A 340 -7.80 17.40 6.26
C GLY A 340 -8.27 17.05 7.67
N LEU A 341 -8.79 15.85 7.88
CA LEU A 341 -9.12 15.31 9.21
C LEU A 341 -8.05 14.28 9.62
N VAL A 342 -7.22 14.65 10.60
CA VAL A 342 -6.03 13.88 10.98
C VAL A 342 -6.14 13.36 12.41
N GLY A 343 -5.55 12.18 12.66
CA GLY A 343 -5.39 11.63 14.00
C GLY A 343 -4.98 10.17 13.98
N GLU A 344 -4.61 9.63 15.13
CA GLU A 344 -4.25 8.22 15.29
C GLU A 344 -5.41 7.28 14.91
N SER A 345 -5.10 6.02 14.63
CA SER A 345 -6.12 5.01 14.31
C SER A 345 -7.12 4.86 15.47
N GLY A 346 -8.40 4.69 15.14
CA GLY A 346 -9.46 4.54 16.14
C GLY A 346 -9.93 5.82 16.83
N CYS A 347 -9.41 7.00 16.49
CA CYS A 347 -9.88 8.25 17.09
C CYS A 347 -11.29 8.70 16.64
N GLY A 348 -11.90 8.04 15.66
CA GLY A 348 -13.29 8.29 15.23
C GLY A 348 -13.47 8.92 13.84
N LYS A 349 -12.38 9.15 13.08
CA LYS A 349 -12.43 9.82 11.76
C LYS A 349 -13.37 9.16 10.76
N SER A 350 -13.25 7.85 10.56
CA SER A 350 -14.12 7.10 9.64
C SER A 350 -15.58 7.06 10.10
N ILE A 351 -15.82 7.09 11.42
CA ILE A 351 -17.18 7.18 11.98
C ILE A 351 -17.79 8.56 11.66
N THR A 352 -17.00 9.63 11.75
CA THR A 352 -17.40 10.98 11.32
C THR A 352 -17.70 11.02 9.81
N SER A 353 -16.88 10.39 8.96
CA SER A 353 -17.14 10.25 7.52
C SER A 353 -18.45 9.53 7.22
N LEU A 354 -18.72 8.41 7.90
CA LEU A 354 -19.96 7.66 7.77
C LEU A 354 -21.17 8.47 8.27
N ALA A 355 -20.99 9.29 9.30
CA ALA A 355 -22.02 10.19 9.80
C ALA A 355 -22.41 11.24 8.76
N ILE A 356 -21.42 11.90 8.14
CA ILE A 356 -21.64 12.85 7.04
C ILE A 356 -22.41 12.19 5.91
N MET A 357 -22.07 10.94 5.57
CA MET A 357 -22.77 10.17 4.53
C MET A 357 -24.14 9.63 4.95
N GLY A 358 -24.49 9.68 6.24
CA GLY A 358 -25.71 9.05 6.79
C GLY A 358 -25.68 7.51 6.71
N LEU A 359 -24.49 6.92 6.73
CA LEU A 359 -24.25 5.48 6.62
C LEU A 359 -23.94 4.79 7.95
N LEU A 360 -24.11 5.51 9.07
CA LEU A 360 -23.99 4.90 10.40
C LEU A 360 -24.98 3.73 10.57
N PRO A 361 -24.59 2.67 11.29
CA PRO A 361 -25.49 1.57 11.59
C PRO A 361 -26.64 2.04 12.49
N LYS A 362 -27.79 1.37 12.43
CA LYS A 362 -28.98 1.71 13.25
C LYS A 362 -28.75 1.61 14.77
N THR A 363 -27.69 0.93 15.18
CA THR A 363 -27.27 0.82 16.59
C THR A 363 -26.55 2.08 17.10
N ALA A 364 -26.16 2.99 16.21
CA ALA A 364 -25.55 4.25 16.57
C ALA A 364 -26.63 5.30 16.89
N GLU A 365 -26.39 6.11 17.92
CA GLU A 365 -27.14 7.32 18.21
C GLU A 365 -26.29 8.53 17.81
N ILE A 366 -26.89 9.48 17.09
CA ILE A 366 -26.24 10.70 16.62
C ILE A 366 -26.98 11.93 17.14
N THR A 367 -26.22 12.93 17.60
CA THR A 367 -26.73 14.25 18.02
C THR A 367 -25.84 15.35 17.44
N GLY A 368 -26.34 16.58 17.42
CA GLY A 368 -25.67 17.73 16.77
C GLY A 368 -26.36 18.09 15.46
N SER A 369 -25.61 18.69 14.53
CA SER A 369 -26.11 19.16 13.25
C SER A 369 -25.10 18.87 12.13
N ILE A 370 -25.62 18.45 10.98
CA ILE A 370 -24.84 18.29 9.73
C ILE A 370 -25.60 19.01 8.63
N VAL A 371 -25.11 20.19 8.25
CA VAL A 371 -25.71 21.02 7.21
C VAL A 371 -24.91 20.86 5.93
N PHE A 372 -25.59 20.46 4.86
CA PHE A 372 -25.01 20.39 3.52
C PHE A 372 -25.69 21.37 2.58
N ASP A 373 -24.93 22.29 2.00
CA ASP A 373 -25.42 23.32 1.07
C ASP A 373 -26.58 24.18 1.63
N GLY A 374 -26.58 24.39 2.96
CA GLY A 374 -27.65 25.08 3.71
C GLY A 374 -28.82 24.21 4.14
N LYS A 375 -28.81 22.90 3.82
CA LYS A 375 -29.85 21.93 4.20
C LYS A 375 -29.38 21.04 5.35
N GLU A 376 -30.14 21.03 6.44
CA GLU A 376 -29.92 20.10 7.56
C GLU A 376 -30.17 18.64 7.13
N LEU A 377 -29.22 17.75 7.48
CA LEU A 377 -29.25 16.33 7.13
C LEU A 377 -29.64 15.44 8.31
N LEU A 378 -29.54 15.93 9.54
CA LEU A 378 -30.06 15.25 10.72
C LEU A 378 -31.51 15.67 11.00
N ASP A 379 -32.28 14.81 11.65
CA ASP A 379 -33.64 15.16 12.06
C ASP A 379 -33.62 15.55 13.54
N SER A 380 -34.15 16.73 13.86
CA SER A 380 -34.13 17.31 15.20
C SER A 380 -34.88 16.46 16.24
N GLY A 381 -35.74 15.52 15.80
CA GLY A 381 -36.46 14.59 16.68
C GLY A 381 -35.94 13.15 16.68
N SER A 382 -34.94 12.80 15.85
CA SER A 382 -34.46 11.42 15.69
C SER A 382 -33.00 11.32 16.07
N LYS A 383 -32.67 10.31 16.90
CA LYS A 383 -31.28 9.94 17.20
C LYS A 383 -30.59 9.18 16.06
N HIS A 384 -31.21 9.12 14.88
CA HIS A 384 -30.73 8.45 13.68
C HIS A 384 -30.73 9.40 12.49
N SER A 385 -29.86 9.12 11.53
CA SER A 385 -29.75 9.87 10.28
C SER A 385 -31.08 9.91 9.50
N ASN A 386 -31.43 11.08 8.95
CA ASN A 386 -32.65 11.26 8.18
C ASN A 386 -32.51 10.66 6.77
N SER A 387 -32.91 9.39 6.61
CA SER A 387 -32.82 8.71 5.31
C SER A 387 -33.49 9.45 4.15
N LYS A 388 -34.51 10.30 4.40
CA LYS A 388 -35.15 11.11 3.36
C LYS A 388 -34.32 12.32 2.97
N ALA A 389 -33.61 12.95 3.92
CA ALA A 389 -32.75 14.10 3.64
C ALA A 389 -31.62 13.74 2.65
N TYR A 390 -31.11 12.50 2.74
CA TYR A 390 -30.06 11.95 1.88
C TYR A 390 -30.54 11.43 0.52
N GLN A 391 -31.86 11.34 0.30
CA GLN A 391 -32.41 10.84 -0.96
C GLN A 391 -32.05 11.80 -2.10
N GLY A 392 -31.35 11.29 -3.12
CA GLY A 392 -30.85 12.10 -4.24
C GLY A 392 -29.58 12.91 -3.96
N LEU A 393 -29.04 12.89 -2.73
CA LEU A 393 -27.76 13.54 -2.42
C LEU A 393 -26.57 12.59 -2.64
N ARG A 394 -26.69 11.33 -2.22
CA ARG A 394 -25.59 10.36 -2.31
C ARG A 394 -25.25 10.01 -3.75
N GLY A 395 -23.97 10.05 -4.07
CA GLY A 395 -23.42 9.84 -5.39
C GLY A 395 -23.56 11.07 -6.30
N GLU A 396 -24.67 11.81 -6.22
CA GLU A 396 -24.91 12.99 -7.08
C GLU A 396 -24.25 14.27 -6.56
N GLN A 397 -24.42 14.57 -5.27
CA GLN A 397 -23.89 15.80 -4.65
C GLN A 397 -22.81 15.50 -3.61
N ILE A 398 -22.90 14.35 -2.93
CA ILE A 398 -21.95 13.89 -1.92
C ILE A 398 -21.44 12.51 -2.35
N ALA A 399 -20.13 12.40 -2.58
CA ALA A 399 -19.49 11.13 -2.91
C ALA A 399 -18.48 10.72 -1.83
N MET A 400 -18.17 9.43 -1.76
CA MET A 400 -17.19 8.89 -0.84
C MET A 400 -16.20 7.99 -1.57
N VAL A 401 -14.92 8.13 -1.24
CA VAL A 401 -13.85 7.20 -1.58
C VAL A 401 -13.50 6.45 -0.30
N TYR A 402 -13.70 5.14 -0.29
CA TYR A 402 -13.52 4.29 0.89
C TYR A 402 -12.06 3.84 1.05
N GLN A 403 -11.70 3.48 2.29
CA GLN A 403 -10.35 3.08 2.72
C GLN A 403 -9.82 1.81 2.04
N ASP A 404 -10.69 0.85 1.73
CA ASP A 404 -10.29 -0.42 1.10
C ASP A 404 -10.94 -0.60 -0.28
N ALA A 405 -10.08 -0.53 -1.31
CA ALA A 405 -10.50 -0.65 -2.70
C ALA A 405 -11.06 -2.03 -3.07
N LEU A 406 -10.61 -3.10 -2.41
CA LEU A 406 -10.99 -4.46 -2.78
C LEU A 406 -12.35 -4.85 -2.19
N SER A 407 -12.67 -4.38 -0.98
CA SER A 407 -14.01 -4.54 -0.41
C SER A 407 -15.04 -3.61 -1.04
N SER A 408 -14.62 -2.50 -1.64
CA SER A 408 -15.51 -1.53 -2.29
C SER A 408 -15.90 -1.88 -3.72
N LEU A 409 -15.05 -2.62 -4.44
CA LEU A 409 -15.33 -3.12 -5.79
C LEU A 409 -15.88 -4.55 -5.73
N ASN A 410 -16.86 -4.88 -6.58
CA ASN A 410 -17.32 -6.26 -6.69
C ASN A 410 -16.29 -7.10 -7.47
N PRO A 411 -15.58 -8.06 -6.84
CA PRO A 411 -14.48 -8.78 -7.48
C PRO A 411 -14.93 -9.74 -8.59
N SER A 412 -16.21 -10.13 -8.61
CA SER A 412 -16.83 -11.00 -9.61
C SER A 412 -17.35 -10.25 -10.84
N MET A 413 -17.33 -8.93 -10.83
CA MET A 413 -17.82 -8.10 -11.93
C MET A 413 -16.67 -7.37 -12.61
N LYS A 414 -16.74 -7.23 -13.93
CA LYS A 414 -15.78 -6.39 -14.66
C LYS A 414 -15.96 -4.92 -14.28
N ILE A 415 -14.88 -4.15 -14.35
CA ILE A 415 -14.92 -2.70 -14.11
C ILE A 415 -15.93 -2.02 -15.04
N LYS A 416 -16.02 -2.45 -16.30
CA LYS A 416 -17.03 -1.95 -17.24
C LYS A 416 -18.45 -2.04 -16.70
N GLU A 417 -18.84 -3.17 -16.13
CA GLU A 417 -20.21 -3.40 -15.67
C GLU A 417 -20.53 -2.50 -14.46
N GLN A 418 -19.59 -2.40 -13.52
CA GLN A 418 -19.73 -1.58 -12.32
C GLN A 418 -19.82 -0.09 -12.67
N MET A 419 -18.92 0.42 -13.53
CA MET A 419 -18.95 1.81 -13.97
C MET A 419 -20.20 2.13 -14.80
N THR A 420 -20.63 1.22 -15.69
CA THR A 420 -21.85 1.42 -16.49
C THR A 420 -23.10 1.55 -15.62
N GLN A 421 -23.16 0.83 -14.50
CA GLN A 421 -24.28 0.98 -13.55
C GLN A 421 -24.33 2.37 -12.92
N LEU A 422 -23.17 2.96 -12.61
CA LEU A 422 -23.09 4.31 -12.04
C LEU A 422 -23.44 5.37 -13.07
N THR A 423 -22.90 5.28 -14.30
CA THR A 423 -23.18 6.27 -15.34
C THR A 423 -24.64 6.22 -15.80
N ARG A 424 -25.26 5.04 -15.88
CA ARG A 424 -26.70 4.91 -16.19
C ARG A 424 -27.61 5.58 -15.15
N ARG A 425 -27.14 5.76 -13.92
CA ARG A 425 -27.90 6.40 -12.83
C ARG A 425 -27.76 7.93 -12.81
N GLY A 426 -27.25 8.54 -13.88
CA GLY A 426 -27.11 9.99 -14.00
C GLY A 426 -25.66 10.48 -13.96
N GLY A 427 -24.72 9.69 -14.47
CA GLY A 427 -23.35 10.13 -14.71
C GLY A 427 -23.26 10.95 -16.00
N ARG A 428 -22.43 12.00 -15.97
CA ARG A 428 -22.27 12.92 -17.12
C ARG A 428 -21.20 12.46 -18.11
N LYS A 429 -20.31 11.59 -17.67
CA LYS A 429 -19.16 11.08 -18.43
C LYS A 429 -19.33 9.58 -18.67
N THR A 430 -18.80 9.10 -19.78
CA THR A 430 -18.74 7.68 -20.10
C THR A 430 -17.72 6.98 -19.19
N PRO A 431 -17.82 5.65 -18.99
CA PRO A 431 -16.79 4.90 -18.27
C PRO A 431 -15.38 5.09 -18.82
N ALA A 432 -15.23 5.30 -20.13
CA ALA A 432 -13.92 5.51 -20.75
C ALA A 432 -13.33 6.88 -20.37
N GLU A 433 -14.11 7.95 -20.52
CA GLU A 433 -13.71 9.32 -20.11
C GLU A 433 -13.36 9.37 -18.61
N LEU A 434 -14.11 8.65 -17.77
CA LEU A 434 -13.83 8.55 -16.34
C LEU A 434 -12.47 7.91 -16.04
N LEU A 435 -12.07 6.89 -16.82
CA LEU A 435 -10.78 6.23 -16.66
C LEU A 435 -9.62 7.07 -17.21
N GLU A 436 -9.84 7.80 -18.30
CA GLU A 436 -8.86 8.75 -18.83
C GLU A 436 -8.55 9.86 -17.82
N MET A 437 -9.58 10.40 -17.16
CA MET A 437 -9.39 11.41 -16.10
C MET A 437 -8.52 10.93 -14.95
N VAL A 438 -8.60 9.65 -14.58
CA VAL A 438 -7.75 9.06 -13.53
C VAL A 438 -6.45 8.47 -14.08
N LYS A 439 -6.06 8.85 -15.30
CA LYS A 439 -4.83 8.46 -16.00
C LYS A 439 -4.70 6.93 -16.10
N LEU A 440 -5.80 6.23 -16.41
CA LEU A 440 -5.83 4.77 -16.66
C LEU A 440 -6.17 4.48 -18.13
N ASP A 441 -5.63 3.38 -18.67
CA ASP A 441 -5.99 2.89 -20.00
C ASP A 441 -7.43 2.35 -20.00
N PRO A 442 -8.39 2.98 -20.71
CA PRO A 442 -9.78 2.58 -20.67
C PRO A 442 -10.00 1.18 -21.23
N VAL A 443 -9.30 0.82 -22.30
CA VAL A 443 -9.55 -0.43 -23.04
C VAL A 443 -9.23 -1.63 -22.16
N ARG A 444 -8.02 -1.67 -21.58
CA ARG A 444 -7.61 -2.74 -20.67
C ARG A 444 -8.42 -2.71 -19.38
N THR A 445 -8.57 -1.54 -18.76
CA THR A 445 -9.16 -1.45 -17.41
C THR A 445 -10.63 -1.85 -17.40
N LEU A 446 -11.42 -1.41 -18.38
CA LEU A 446 -12.84 -1.79 -18.50
C LEU A 446 -13.03 -3.30 -18.70
N ALA A 447 -12.10 -3.96 -19.40
CA ALA A 447 -12.14 -5.39 -19.65
C ALA A 447 -11.68 -6.24 -18.44
N SER A 448 -11.01 -5.61 -17.47
CA SER A 448 -10.40 -6.27 -16.32
C SER A 448 -11.39 -6.45 -15.16
N TYR A 449 -11.12 -7.43 -14.31
CA TYR A 449 -11.73 -7.56 -12.97
C TYR A 449 -10.88 -6.80 -11.93
N PRO A 450 -11.45 -6.41 -10.77
CA PRO A 450 -10.71 -5.69 -9.73
C PRO A 450 -9.41 -6.38 -9.28
N HIS A 451 -9.41 -7.71 -9.19
CA HIS A 451 -8.24 -8.48 -8.76
C HIS A 451 -7.12 -8.54 -9.81
N GLU A 452 -7.40 -8.16 -11.07
CA GLU A 452 -6.40 -8.07 -12.15
C GLU A 452 -5.69 -6.70 -12.20
N LEU A 453 -6.09 -5.76 -11.32
CA LEU A 453 -5.53 -4.41 -11.23
C LEU A 453 -4.62 -4.27 -10.01
N SER A 454 -3.59 -3.43 -10.11
CA SER A 454 -2.75 -3.07 -8.95
C SER A 454 -3.54 -2.27 -7.91
N GLY A 455 -3.03 -2.17 -6.67
CA GLY A 455 -3.67 -1.37 -5.61
C GLY A 455 -3.96 0.07 -6.05
N GLY A 456 -2.97 0.76 -6.61
CA GLY A 456 -3.14 2.12 -7.13
C GLY A 456 -4.12 2.23 -8.29
N GLN A 457 -4.15 1.23 -9.19
CA GLN A 457 -5.15 1.19 -10.27
C GLN A 457 -6.57 1.01 -9.73
N ARG A 458 -6.76 0.12 -8.76
CA ARG A 458 -8.06 -0.05 -8.09
C ARG A 458 -8.51 1.24 -7.41
N GLN A 459 -7.60 1.94 -6.74
CA GLN A 459 -7.91 3.20 -6.06
C GLN A 459 -8.34 4.28 -7.06
N ARG A 460 -7.62 4.39 -8.18
CA ARG A 460 -7.98 5.30 -9.28
C ARG A 460 -9.36 4.97 -9.87
N VAL A 461 -9.69 3.68 -10.02
CA VAL A 461 -11.05 3.27 -10.43
C VAL A 461 -12.10 3.72 -9.40
N LEU A 462 -11.85 3.58 -8.10
CA LEU A 462 -12.78 4.09 -7.07
C LEU A 462 -12.98 5.61 -7.15
N ILE A 463 -11.89 6.36 -7.33
CA ILE A 463 -11.95 7.82 -7.50
C ILE A 463 -12.81 8.17 -8.73
N ALA A 464 -12.59 7.48 -9.85
CA ALA A 464 -13.39 7.64 -11.06
C ALA A 464 -14.88 7.33 -10.81
N MET A 465 -15.18 6.27 -10.05
CA MET A 465 -16.54 5.91 -9.67
C MET A 465 -17.20 6.98 -8.78
N ALA A 466 -16.48 7.51 -7.79
CA ALA A 466 -16.95 8.59 -6.92
C ALA A 466 -17.24 9.89 -7.70
N LEU A 467 -16.43 10.20 -8.70
CA LEU A 467 -16.57 11.41 -9.53
C LEU A 467 -17.56 11.26 -10.70
N SER A 468 -18.15 10.08 -10.90
CA SER A 468 -18.99 9.77 -12.06
C SER A 468 -20.19 10.71 -12.26
N ARG A 469 -20.69 11.33 -11.19
CA ARG A 469 -21.83 12.27 -11.22
C ARG A 469 -21.45 13.72 -10.88
N SER A 470 -20.16 14.04 -10.82
CA SER A 470 -19.63 15.38 -10.49
C SER A 470 -20.16 15.91 -9.14
N PRO A 471 -19.80 15.27 -8.02
CA PRO A 471 -20.24 15.67 -6.70
C PRO A 471 -19.73 17.08 -6.33
N LYS A 472 -20.48 17.79 -5.47
CA LYS A 472 -20.02 19.06 -4.87
C LYS A 472 -18.98 18.83 -3.78
N ILE A 473 -19.07 17.69 -3.09
CA ILE A 473 -18.12 17.30 -2.04
C ILE A 473 -17.72 15.83 -2.16
N VAL A 474 -16.44 15.55 -1.95
CA VAL A 474 -15.87 14.21 -1.87
C VAL A 474 -15.34 13.97 -0.46
N VAL A 475 -15.81 12.90 0.20
CA VAL A 475 -15.24 12.41 1.46
C VAL A 475 -14.27 11.29 1.12
N ALA A 476 -12.98 11.53 1.27
CA ALA A 476 -11.94 10.55 1.02
C ALA A 476 -11.45 9.97 2.35
N ASP A 477 -11.92 8.78 2.70
CA ASP A 477 -11.60 8.12 3.97
C ASP A 477 -10.37 7.22 3.79
N GLU A 478 -9.20 7.69 4.22
CA GLU A 478 -7.93 6.98 4.09
C GLU A 478 -7.66 6.43 2.67
N PRO A 479 -7.73 7.28 1.63
CA PRO A 479 -7.70 6.86 0.23
C PRO A 479 -6.32 6.33 -0.23
N THR A 480 -5.30 6.40 0.62
CA THR A 480 -3.93 5.99 0.33
C THR A 480 -3.47 4.80 1.19
N THR A 481 -4.32 4.31 2.09
CA THR A 481 -3.99 3.18 2.95
C THR A 481 -3.73 1.91 2.12
N ALA A 482 -2.75 1.11 2.56
CA ALA A 482 -2.27 -0.11 1.88
C ALA A 482 -1.63 0.08 0.49
N LEU A 483 -1.27 1.31 0.11
CA LEU A 483 -0.45 1.60 -1.08
C LEU A 483 1.00 1.91 -0.70
N ASP A 484 1.94 1.64 -1.61
CA ASP A 484 3.34 2.06 -1.43
C ASP A 484 3.47 3.60 -1.51
N VAL A 485 4.49 4.16 -0.85
CA VAL A 485 4.69 5.61 -0.69
C VAL A 485 4.68 6.36 -2.03
N THR A 486 5.29 5.78 -3.07
CA THR A 486 5.33 6.39 -4.42
C THR A 486 3.93 6.47 -5.02
N VAL A 487 3.15 5.39 -4.93
CA VAL A 487 1.76 5.37 -5.42
C VAL A 487 0.85 6.25 -4.59
N GLN A 488 1.06 6.35 -3.26
CA GLN A 488 0.29 7.26 -2.40
C GLN A 488 0.41 8.71 -2.88
N LYS A 489 1.65 9.17 -3.13
CA LYS A 489 1.92 10.51 -3.66
C LYS A 489 1.19 10.75 -4.99
N GLN A 490 1.28 9.80 -5.92
CA GLN A 490 0.59 9.91 -7.21
C GLN A 490 -0.94 9.96 -7.08
N VAL A 491 -1.53 9.25 -6.12
CA VAL A 491 -2.98 9.28 -5.87
C VAL A 491 -3.40 10.62 -5.26
N VAL A 492 -2.59 11.18 -4.36
CA VAL A 492 -2.85 12.50 -3.77
C VAL A 492 -2.73 13.61 -4.81
N GLU A 493 -1.67 13.61 -5.62
CA GLU A 493 -1.50 14.56 -6.73
C GLU A 493 -2.69 14.49 -7.69
N LEU A 494 -3.12 13.28 -8.05
CA LEU A 494 -4.31 13.08 -8.88
C LEU A 494 -5.58 13.65 -8.25
N LEU A 495 -5.80 13.44 -6.95
CA LEU A 495 -6.98 13.99 -6.25
C LEU A 495 -6.96 15.52 -6.24
N ASN A 496 -5.79 16.14 -6.01
CA ASN A 496 -5.69 17.59 -6.05
C ASN A 496 -5.90 18.14 -7.47
N GLU A 497 -5.30 17.52 -8.50
CA GLU A 497 -5.55 17.90 -9.90
C GLU A 497 -7.04 17.82 -10.25
N LEU A 498 -7.72 16.75 -9.83
CA LEU A 498 -9.16 16.57 -10.10
C LEU A 498 -10.01 17.57 -9.32
N ARG A 499 -9.63 17.90 -8.08
CA ARG A 499 -10.29 18.94 -7.28
C ARG A 499 -10.22 20.29 -7.99
N GLU A 500 -9.04 20.68 -8.47
CA GLU A 500 -8.84 21.95 -9.18
C GLU A 500 -9.62 21.99 -10.49
N GLN A 501 -9.59 20.89 -11.26
CA GLN A 501 -10.30 20.81 -12.55
C GLN A 501 -11.82 20.78 -12.42
N LEU A 502 -12.36 20.15 -11.36
CA LEU A 502 -13.79 19.91 -11.20
C LEU A 502 -14.45 20.81 -10.15
N GLY A 503 -13.69 21.52 -9.33
CA GLY A 503 -14.16 22.49 -8.35
C GLY A 503 -14.89 21.91 -7.13
N PHE A 504 -14.72 20.62 -6.82
CA PHE A 504 -15.38 20.02 -5.66
C PHE A 504 -14.65 20.36 -4.35
N ALA A 505 -15.40 20.46 -3.25
CA ALA A 505 -14.84 20.50 -1.90
C ALA A 505 -14.44 19.08 -1.45
N MET A 506 -13.47 18.96 -0.54
CA MET A 506 -12.98 17.66 -0.10
C MET A 506 -12.79 17.58 1.42
N VAL A 507 -13.31 16.51 2.03
CA VAL A 507 -12.90 16.06 3.36
C VAL A 507 -11.91 14.92 3.16
N PHE A 508 -10.64 15.16 3.45
CA PHE A 508 -9.59 14.17 3.30
C PHE A 508 -9.19 13.63 4.66
N VAL A 509 -9.46 12.35 4.92
CA VAL A 509 -9.15 11.70 6.19
C VAL A 509 -7.87 10.91 6.07
N SER A 510 -6.95 11.11 7.00
CA SER A 510 -5.69 10.36 7.06
C SER A 510 -5.19 10.23 8.49
N HIS A 511 -4.24 9.34 8.70
CA HIS A 511 -3.40 9.32 9.89
C HIS A 511 -2.01 9.93 9.64
N ASP A 512 -1.66 10.18 8.37
CA ASP A 512 -0.40 10.80 7.95
C ASP A 512 -0.58 12.32 7.80
N LEU A 513 0.04 13.07 8.70
CA LEU A 513 -0.02 14.53 8.73
C LEU A 513 0.84 15.18 7.63
N ALA A 514 1.97 14.59 7.24
CA ALA A 514 2.81 15.10 6.15
C ALA A 514 2.05 15.02 4.82
N LEU A 515 1.42 13.87 4.57
CA LEU A 515 0.60 13.68 3.38
C LEU A 515 -0.51 14.73 3.36
N VAL A 516 -1.27 14.87 4.45
CA VAL A 516 -2.39 15.82 4.53
C VAL A 516 -1.94 17.27 4.33
N ALA A 517 -0.82 17.66 4.92
CA ALA A 517 -0.29 19.01 4.78
C ALA A 517 0.07 19.38 3.32
N SER A 518 0.35 18.40 2.47
CA SER A 518 0.62 18.63 1.04
C SER A 518 -0.63 18.96 0.21
N LEU A 519 -1.83 18.58 0.64
CA LEU A 519 -3.06 18.71 -0.15
C LEU A 519 -4.20 19.48 0.54
N ALA A 520 -4.07 19.77 1.84
CA ALA A 520 -5.12 20.42 2.61
C ALA A 520 -4.90 21.94 2.67
N HIS A 521 -6.02 22.68 2.65
CA HIS A 521 -6.03 24.12 2.91
C HIS A 521 -6.12 24.34 4.42
N ARG A 522 -6.93 23.50 5.07
CA ARG A 522 -7.18 23.50 6.51
C ARG A 522 -7.01 22.09 7.06
N ILE A 523 -6.43 21.98 8.25
CA ILE A 523 -6.23 20.71 8.95
C ILE A 523 -6.99 20.77 10.27
N THR A 524 -7.73 19.71 10.58
CA THR A 524 -8.41 19.48 11.85
C THR A 524 -7.86 18.21 12.45
N VAL A 525 -7.19 18.34 13.60
CA VAL A 525 -6.59 17.25 14.35
C VAL A 525 -7.59 16.74 15.37
N MET A 526 -7.78 15.42 15.39
CA MET A 526 -8.77 14.73 16.20
C MET A 526 -8.09 13.66 17.07
N TYR A 527 -8.34 13.72 18.37
CA TYR A 527 -7.84 12.77 19.35
C TYR A 527 -9.00 12.14 20.12
N ALA A 528 -9.03 10.80 20.16
CA ALA A 528 -10.01 10.03 20.92
C ALA A 528 -11.47 10.53 20.82
N GLY A 529 -11.93 10.99 19.66
CA GLY A 529 -13.30 11.47 19.45
C GLY A 529 -13.50 12.99 19.54
N GLN A 530 -12.49 13.75 19.95
CA GLN A 530 -12.55 15.20 20.16
C GLN A 530 -11.64 15.93 19.18
N VAL A 531 -12.06 17.11 18.71
CA VAL A 531 -11.18 18.02 17.96
C VAL A 531 -10.24 18.70 18.95
N VAL A 532 -8.94 18.52 18.75
CA VAL A 532 -7.92 19.11 19.64
C VAL A 532 -7.26 20.34 19.04
N GLU A 533 -7.22 20.45 17.70
CA GLU A 533 -6.64 21.61 17.03
C GLU A 533 -7.19 21.73 15.61
N SER A 534 -7.42 22.95 15.13
CA SER A 534 -7.84 23.22 13.76
C SER A 534 -7.28 24.54 13.27
N ALA A 535 -6.56 24.53 12.16
CA ALA A 535 -5.96 25.73 11.58
C ALA A 535 -5.76 25.57 10.07
N GLN A 536 -5.37 26.64 9.39
CA GLN A 536 -4.81 26.54 8.04
C GLN A 536 -3.58 25.62 8.08
N ALA A 537 -3.34 24.88 7.00
CA ALA A 537 -2.24 23.91 6.96
C ALA A 537 -0.89 24.56 7.28
N SER A 538 -0.60 25.73 6.70
CA SER A 538 0.63 26.48 6.97
C SER A 538 0.74 26.97 8.41
N GLU A 539 -0.35 27.50 8.99
CA GLU A 539 -0.36 27.97 10.39
C GLU A 539 -0.19 26.81 11.38
N LEU A 540 -0.84 25.66 11.13
CA LEU A 540 -0.71 24.47 11.98
C LEU A 540 0.75 23.97 12.01
N LEU A 541 1.44 24.01 10.87
CA LEU A 541 2.83 23.58 10.75
C LEU A 541 3.81 24.58 11.39
N GLN A 542 3.52 25.88 11.29
CA GLN A 542 4.38 26.93 11.86
C GLN A 542 4.18 27.11 13.37
N ASN A 543 2.97 26.95 13.86
CA ASN A 543 2.60 27.32 15.23
C ASN A 543 1.76 26.24 15.96
N PRO A 544 2.13 24.94 15.93
CA PRO A 544 1.32 23.89 16.56
C PRO A 544 1.24 24.09 18.08
N ARG A 545 0.02 24.21 18.62
CA ARG A 545 -0.22 24.51 20.04
C ARG A 545 -0.47 23.26 20.88
N HIS A 546 -1.32 22.35 20.42
CA HIS A 546 -1.72 21.22 21.25
C HIS A 546 -0.58 20.18 21.31
N GLU A 547 -0.27 19.65 22.51
CA GLU A 547 0.84 18.69 22.71
C GLU A 547 0.73 17.46 21.79
N TYR A 548 -0.50 16.97 21.58
CA TYR A 548 -0.76 15.91 20.62
C TYR A 548 -0.37 16.27 19.18
N THR A 549 -0.73 17.47 18.70
CA THR A 549 -0.38 17.93 17.35
C THR A 549 1.14 18.07 17.19
N ARG A 550 1.80 18.65 18.20
CA ARG A 550 3.26 18.77 18.27
C ARG A 550 3.93 17.39 18.21
N GLY A 551 3.41 16.43 18.99
CA GLY A 551 3.91 15.06 19.00
C GLY A 551 3.69 14.31 17.68
N LEU A 552 2.57 14.54 16.98
CA LEU A 552 2.33 13.97 15.65
C LEU A 552 3.34 14.51 14.63
N LEU A 553 3.61 15.82 14.65
CA LEU A 553 4.62 16.43 13.80
C LEU A 553 6.03 15.93 14.13
N GLY A 554 6.39 15.83 15.41
CA GLY A 554 7.66 15.26 15.84
C GLY A 554 7.86 13.83 15.35
N ALA A 555 6.82 13.00 15.43
CA ALA A 555 6.88 11.62 14.93
C ALA A 555 7.20 11.59 13.42
N VAL A 556 6.57 12.46 12.62
CA VAL A 556 6.84 12.60 11.18
C VAL A 556 8.25 13.10 10.91
N LEU A 557 8.66 14.20 11.56
CA LEU A 557 9.98 14.82 11.36
C LEU A 557 11.13 13.87 11.72
N SER A 558 10.98 13.12 12.81
CA SER A 558 11.99 12.14 13.23
C SER A 558 12.16 10.98 12.24
N ILE A 559 11.11 10.62 11.49
CA ILE A 559 11.20 9.62 10.40
C ILE A 559 11.90 10.22 9.19
N GLU A 560 11.54 11.45 8.80
CA GLU A 560 12.16 12.12 7.64
C GLU A 560 13.65 12.42 7.86
N ALA A 561 14.05 12.71 9.10
CA ALA A 561 15.43 12.95 9.49
C ALA A 561 16.27 11.67 9.67
N ASP A 562 15.69 10.48 9.45
CA ASP A 562 16.30 9.17 9.77
C ASP A 562 16.89 9.13 11.18
N ALA A 563 16.15 9.71 12.14
CA ALA A 563 16.64 9.90 13.50
C ALA A 563 16.90 8.54 14.17
N VAL A 564 18.03 8.44 14.88
CA VAL A 564 18.42 7.23 15.63
C VAL A 564 17.33 6.78 16.60
N ARG A 565 16.55 7.74 17.14
CA ARG A 565 15.39 7.48 17.98
C ARG A 565 14.21 8.29 17.47
N LEU A 566 13.16 7.59 17.06
CA LEU A 566 11.91 8.20 16.64
C LEU A 566 11.22 8.90 17.81
N HIS A 567 10.63 10.06 17.53
CA HIS A 567 9.79 10.77 18.48
C HIS A 567 8.52 9.94 18.72
N GLN A 568 8.17 9.74 19.99
CA GLN A 568 6.99 8.96 20.38
C GLN A 568 6.15 9.77 21.34
N ILE A 569 4.86 9.84 21.08
CA ILE A 569 3.88 10.39 22.02
C ILE A 569 3.67 9.34 23.13
N PRO A 570 4.05 9.60 24.39
CA PRO A 570 3.99 8.59 25.45
C PRO A 570 2.58 8.02 25.66
N GLY A 571 2.51 6.74 26.05
CA GLY A 571 1.24 6.04 26.30
C GLY A 571 0.51 5.60 25.03
N THR A 572 -0.73 5.15 25.21
CA THR A 572 -1.60 4.65 24.12
C THR A 572 -2.93 5.38 24.12
N VAL A 573 -3.59 5.49 22.97
CA VAL A 573 -4.96 6.01 22.91
C VAL A 573 -5.87 5.19 23.84
N PRO A 574 -6.63 5.83 24.74
CA PRO A 574 -7.52 5.12 25.64
C PRO A 574 -8.57 4.34 24.85
N SER A 575 -9.02 3.21 25.40
CA SER A 575 -10.16 2.52 24.81
C SER A 575 -11.42 3.37 25.00
N PRO A 576 -12.45 3.24 24.14
CA PRO A 576 -13.70 3.98 24.34
C PRO A 576 -14.38 3.79 25.69
N ARG A 577 -14.05 2.73 26.45
CA ARG A 577 -14.60 2.51 27.79
C ARG A 577 -13.89 3.35 28.86
N ASP A 578 -12.67 3.78 28.55
CA ASP A 578 -11.76 4.50 29.44
C ASP A 578 -11.61 5.96 29.02
N PHE A 579 -12.49 6.45 28.13
CA PHE A 579 -12.50 7.86 27.77
C PHE A 579 -12.82 8.72 28.99
N ALA A 580 -11.95 9.69 29.23
CA ALA A 580 -12.19 10.71 30.23
C ALA A 580 -13.45 11.54 29.88
N PRO A 581 -14.21 12.00 30.87
CA PRO A 581 -15.43 12.77 30.64
C PRO A 581 -15.17 14.19 30.10
N GLY A 582 -13.97 14.73 30.33
CA GLY A 582 -13.50 16.03 29.82
C GLY A 582 -12.39 15.85 28.81
N ASP A 583 -11.16 16.23 29.18
CA ASP A 583 -9.97 16.06 28.35
C ASP A 583 -9.53 14.59 28.24
N ARG A 584 -9.72 14.02 27.05
CA ARG A 584 -9.32 12.63 26.77
C ARG A 584 -7.80 12.47 26.62
N PHE A 585 -7.06 13.53 26.34
CA PHE A 585 -5.60 13.52 26.20
C PHE A 585 -4.87 13.69 27.54
N ALA A 586 -5.54 14.13 28.62
CA ALA A 586 -4.94 14.42 29.91
C ALA A 586 -3.99 13.34 30.45
N ALA A 587 -4.32 12.06 30.27
CA ALA A 587 -3.47 10.94 30.73
C ALA A 587 -2.13 10.79 29.98
N ARG A 588 -2.00 11.42 28.81
CA ARG A 588 -0.78 11.46 27.97
C ARG A 588 -0.14 12.85 27.94
N SER A 589 -0.81 13.85 28.51
CA SER A 589 -0.32 15.22 28.60
C SER A 589 0.79 15.30 29.63
N LEU A 590 1.80 16.12 29.36
CA LEU A 590 2.88 16.42 30.29
C LEU A 590 2.68 17.81 30.94
N ARG A 591 1.58 18.49 30.59
CA ARG A 591 1.24 19.79 31.13
C ARG A 591 0.68 19.68 32.55
N PRO A 592 1.07 20.59 33.46
CA PRO A 592 0.53 20.62 34.83
C PRO A 592 -0.97 20.93 34.91
N ASP A 593 -1.54 21.61 33.90
CA ASP A 593 -2.95 21.99 33.84
C ASP A 593 -3.88 20.92 33.24
N ALA A 594 -3.35 19.76 32.87
CA ALA A 594 -4.14 18.66 32.31
C ALA A 594 -5.07 18.02 33.35
N ASP A 595 -6.39 18.21 33.19
CA ASP A 595 -7.41 17.58 34.03
C ASP A 595 -8.39 16.73 33.18
N PRO A 596 -8.47 15.40 33.39
CA PRO A 596 -9.39 14.52 32.67
C PRO A 596 -10.87 14.82 32.92
N ASN A 597 -11.22 15.54 33.99
CA ASN A 597 -12.60 15.87 34.34
C ASN A 597 -13.05 17.24 33.80
N GLN A 598 -12.11 18.08 33.40
CA GLN A 598 -12.41 19.41 32.88
C GLN A 598 -12.70 19.33 31.38
N GLN A 599 -13.80 19.93 30.94
CA GLN A 599 -14.10 20.05 29.52
C GLN A 599 -13.16 21.06 28.85
N LEU A 600 -12.61 20.66 27.70
CA LEU A 600 -11.80 21.53 26.86
C LEU A 600 -12.69 22.55 26.14
N VAL A 601 -12.18 23.77 25.99
CA VAL A 601 -12.79 24.80 25.16
C VAL A 601 -11.84 25.14 24.01
N LEU A 602 -12.38 25.37 22.82
CA LEU A 602 -11.57 25.80 21.68
C LEU A 602 -11.18 27.28 21.86
N ALA A 603 -9.93 27.50 22.21
CA ALA A 603 -9.31 28.81 22.34
C ALA A 603 -8.73 29.26 20.99
N VAL A 604 -8.84 30.56 20.68
CA VAL A 604 -8.24 31.14 19.47
C VAL A 604 -6.74 31.34 19.69
N VAL A 605 -5.94 30.99 18.69
CA VAL A 605 -4.51 31.29 18.68
C VAL A 605 -4.28 32.61 17.95
N GLU A 606 -3.56 33.54 18.58
CA GLU A 606 -3.11 34.74 17.86
C GLU A 606 -2.09 34.36 16.78
N PRO A 607 -2.31 34.78 15.52
CA PRO A 607 -1.41 34.43 14.42
C PRO A 607 -0.04 35.08 14.64
N ALA A 608 1.04 34.32 14.36
CA ALA A 608 2.42 34.75 14.60
C ALA A 608 2.85 36.03 13.84
N GLY A 609 2.07 36.47 12.84
CA GLY A 609 2.34 37.64 12.00
C GLY A 609 1.31 38.77 12.04
N GLY A 610 0.36 38.79 12.98
CA GLY A 610 -0.64 39.87 13.09
C GLY A 610 -1.66 39.93 11.93
N GLY A 611 -1.77 38.86 11.13
CA GLY A 611 -2.75 38.74 10.06
C GLY A 611 -4.19 38.68 10.58
N ALA A 612 -5.15 39.12 9.76
CA ALA A 612 -6.55 39.24 10.14
C ALA A 612 -7.31 37.90 10.25
N ASP A 613 -6.71 36.77 9.87
CA ASP A 613 -7.39 35.49 9.77
C ASP A 613 -7.33 34.71 11.09
N ARG A 614 -8.43 34.79 11.87
CA ARG A 614 -8.55 34.25 13.24
C ARG A 614 -9.03 32.80 13.25
N ASP A 615 -8.50 31.98 12.35
CA ASP A 615 -9.04 30.65 12.04
C ASP A 615 -8.21 29.49 12.63
N HIS A 616 -7.30 29.77 13.56
CA HIS A 616 -6.59 28.77 14.37
C HIS A 616 -7.22 28.62 15.75
N TYR A 617 -7.69 27.41 16.03
CA TYR A 617 -8.31 27.01 17.28
C TYR A 617 -7.58 25.81 17.87
N TRP A 618 -7.43 25.77 19.19
CA TRP A 618 -6.91 24.60 19.90
C TRP A 618 -7.68 24.36 21.19
N ALA A 619 -7.77 23.10 21.59
CA ALA A 619 -8.51 22.68 22.77
C ALA A 619 -7.66 22.94 24.03
N SER A 620 -8.15 23.82 24.91
CA SER A 620 -7.44 24.32 26.08
C SER A 620 -8.29 24.26 27.35
N HIS A 621 -7.63 24.11 28.50
CA HIS A 621 -8.22 24.28 29.84
C HIS A 621 -8.36 25.76 30.22
N LEU A 622 -7.65 26.66 29.55
CA LEU A 622 -7.62 28.10 29.84
C LEU A 622 -8.87 28.79 29.24
N LYS A 623 -9.74 29.29 30.12
CA LYS A 623 -10.99 29.99 29.74
C LYS A 623 -10.78 31.41 29.22
N GLU A 624 -9.60 32.01 29.40
CA GLU A 624 -9.37 33.43 29.09
C GLU A 624 -9.45 33.76 27.58
N ASP A 625 -9.34 32.75 26.70
CA ASP A 625 -9.38 32.90 25.23
C ASP A 625 -10.55 32.16 24.55
N ALA A 626 -11.57 31.75 25.32
CA ALA A 626 -12.70 30.96 24.84
C ALA A 626 -13.70 31.79 24.00
N LYS A 627 -14.11 31.27 22.84
CA LYS A 627 -15.10 31.88 21.93
C LYS A 627 -16.53 31.43 22.21
#